data_AF-A0A449B0T2-F1
#
_entry.id   AF-A0A449B0T2-F1
#
_cell.length_a   1.000
_cell.length_b   1.000
_cell.length_c   1.000
_cell.angle_alpha   90.00
_cell.angle_beta   90.00
_cell.angle_gamma   90.00
#
_symmetry.space_group_name_H-M   'P 1'
#
loop_
_entity.id
_entity.type
_entity.pdbx_description
1 polymer ?
#
loop_
_entity_poly.entity_id
_entity_poly.type
_entity_poly.pdbx_seq_one_letter_code
_entity_poly.pdbx_strand_id
1 'polypeptide(L)'
;MFFAAIVYITVTFSMYWLSVAVNPEQFTKLSIFYIIKSIIYHAVTPLIGMVLITLVRQELKIDTIHIWALFILPILYYFFTMAIYFIGYKYYAAFSKADEPEINRGIVIYSQVSFYRPLGYEGQNTYLVVIFNLILFLMAFLIAPIIGFIYRRVLRIKTSSQDSLPKLVYRRVIK
;
A
#
# COMPACT_ATOMS: atom_id res chain seq x y z
N MET A 1 -13.52 2.59 -12.40
CA MET A 1 -12.38 1.65 -12.44
C MET A 1 -11.03 2.36 -12.56
N PHE A 2 -10.84 3.31 -13.48
CA PHE A 2 -9.57 4.05 -13.64
C PHE A 2 -9.04 4.69 -12.33
N PHE A 3 -9.85 5.49 -11.63
CA PHE A 3 -9.44 6.12 -10.36
C PHE A 3 -8.96 5.10 -9.31
N ALA A 4 -9.68 3.98 -9.17
CA ALA A 4 -9.32 2.92 -8.23
C ALA A 4 -7.98 2.28 -8.60
N ALA A 5 -7.73 2.01 -9.89
CA ALA A 5 -6.45 1.48 -10.37
C ALA A 5 -5.28 2.41 -10.04
N ILE A 6 -5.47 3.73 -10.18
CA ILE A 6 -4.46 4.72 -9.80
C ILE A 6 -4.23 4.76 -8.29
N VAL A 7 -5.28 4.65 -7.48
CA VAL A 7 -5.10 4.55 -6.02
C VAL A 7 -4.32 3.30 -5.65
N TYR A 8 -4.68 2.14 -6.20
CA TYR A 8 -4.00 0.88 -5.88
C TYR A 8 -2.56 0.84 -6.36
N ILE A 9 -2.25 1.37 -7.55
CA ILE A 9 -0.87 1.42 -8.02
C ILE A 9 -0.02 2.38 -7.17
N THR A 10 -0.63 3.44 -6.61
CA THR A 10 0.05 4.30 -5.63
C THR A 10 0.27 3.58 -4.30
N VAL A 11 -0.69 2.76 -3.83
CA VAL A 11 -0.48 1.91 -2.64
C VAL A 11 0.71 0.97 -2.86
N THR A 12 0.75 0.21 -3.96
CA THR A 12 1.86 -0.72 -4.23
C THR A 12 3.19 0.01 -4.45
N PHE A 13 3.20 1.16 -5.14
CA PHE A 13 4.37 2.03 -5.25
C PHE A 13 4.91 2.40 -3.86
N SER A 14 4.05 2.95 -2.99
CA SER A 14 4.45 3.40 -1.66
C SER A 14 4.97 2.25 -0.80
N MET A 15 4.26 1.11 -0.78
CA MET A 15 4.66 -0.04 0.02
C MET A 15 5.97 -0.67 -0.48
N TYR A 16 6.15 -0.77 -1.80
CA TYR A 16 7.38 -1.30 -2.38
C TYR A 16 8.59 -0.42 -2.03
N TRP A 17 8.51 0.90 -2.29
CA TRP A 17 9.64 1.79 -2.02
C TRP A 17 9.89 2.01 -0.53
N LEU A 18 8.84 1.95 0.31
CA LEU A 18 9.02 1.92 1.75
C LEU A 18 9.77 0.65 2.20
N SER A 19 9.43 -0.52 1.63
CA SER A 19 10.14 -1.77 1.91
C SER A 19 11.62 -1.67 1.53
N VAL A 20 11.93 -1.10 0.35
CA VAL A 20 13.31 -0.84 -0.10
C VAL A 20 14.01 0.17 0.82
N ALA A 21 13.33 1.22 1.27
CA ALA A 21 13.91 2.20 2.18
C ALA A 21 14.25 1.61 3.55
N VAL A 22 13.43 0.69 4.06
CA VAL A 22 13.65 -0.01 5.33
C VAL A 22 14.70 -1.11 5.20
N ASN A 23 14.72 -1.83 4.07
CA ASN A 23 15.70 -2.87 3.78
C ASN A 23 16.29 -2.70 2.36
N PRO A 24 17.35 -1.88 2.22
CA PRO A 24 17.97 -1.60 0.92
C PRO A 24 18.50 -2.85 0.21
N GLU A 25 18.86 -3.90 0.95
CA GLU A 25 19.39 -5.14 0.39
C GLU A 25 18.41 -5.83 -0.56
N GLN A 26 17.10 -5.62 -0.38
CA GLN A 26 16.06 -6.13 -1.28
C GLN A 26 16.21 -5.61 -2.71
N PHE A 27 16.85 -4.45 -2.88
CA PHE A 27 17.07 -3.82 -4.18
C PHE A 27 18.52 -3.93 -4.63
N THR A 28 19.49 -3.73 -3.73
CA THR A 28 20.92 -3.64 -4.09
C THR A 28 21.56 -4.99 -4.41
N LYS A 29 21.00 -6.11 -3.92
CA LYS A 29 21.52 -7.47 -4.21
C LYS A 29 20.95 -8.06 -5.51
N LEU A 30 20.04 -7.36 -6.19
CA LEU A 30 19.45 -7.82 -7.44
C LEU A 30 20.44 -7.70 -8.60
N SER A 31 20.32 -8.59 -9.60
CA SER A 31 21.04 -8.40 -10.85
C SER A 31 20.52 -7.17 -11.60
N ILE A 32 21.35 -6.57 -12.46
CA ILE A 32 21.02 -5.37 -13.25
C ILE A 32 19.69 -5.54 -14.00
N PHE A 33 19.45 -6.71 -14.59
CA PHE A 33 18.19 -7.00 -15.28
C PHE A 33 16.98 -6.90 -14.34
N TYR A 34 17.05 -7.47 -13.13
CA TYR A 34 15.96 -7.40 -12.15
C TYR A 34 15.79 -6.00 -11.56
N ILE A 35 16.87 -5.23 -11.42
CA ILE A 35 16.81 -3.82 -11.02
C ILE A 35 16.03 -3.02 -12.07
N ILE A 36 16.40 -3.11 -13.35
CA ILE A 36 15.70 -2.40 -14.44
C ILE A 36 14.23 -2.80 -14.47
N LYS A 37 13.96 -4.11 -14.42
CA LYS A 37 12.60 -4.64 -14.37
C LYS A 37 11.81 -4.03 -13.21
N SER A 38 12.40 -4.01 -12.01
CA SER A 38 11.74 -3.47 -10.83
C SER A 38 11.46 -1.97 -10.94
N ILE A 39 12.40 -1.17 -11.46
CA ILE A 39 12.20 0.25 -11.69
C ILE A 39 11.03 0.48 -12.66
N ILE A 40 10.93 -0.31 -13.73
CA ILE A 40 9.83 -0.18 -14.69
C ILE A 40 8.48 -0.43 -14.01
N TYR A 41 8.32 -1.57 -13.33
CA TYR A 41 7.04 -1.95 -12.73
C TYR A 41 6.67 -1.16 -11.48
N HIS A 42 7.65 -0.79 -10.65
CA HIS A 42 7.42 -0.19 -9.34
C HIS A 42 7.70 1.31 -9.28
N ALA A 43 8.25 1.94 -10.33
CA ALA A 43 8.36 3.39 -10.40
C ALA A 43 7.76 3.97 -11.68
N VAL A 44 8.18 3.50 -12.86
CA VAL A 44 7.76 4.09 -14.13
C VAL A 44 6.25 3.93 -14.34
N THR A 45 5.71 2.71 -14.22
CA THR A 45 4.27 2.48 -14.42
C THR A 45 3.40 3.26 -13.42
N PRO A 46 3.67 3.26 -12.10
CA PRO A 46 2.96 4.11 -11.16
C PRO A 46 3.00 5.60 -11.53
N LEU A 47 4.19 6.14 -11.85
CA LEU A 47 4.34 7.56 -12.19
C LEU A 47 3.55 7.95 -13.44
N ILE A 48 3.55 7.11 -14.48
CA ILE A 48 2.70 7.32 -15.66
C ILE A 48 1.23 7.38 -15.24
N GLY A 49 0.77 6.47 -14.38
CA GLY A 49 -0.59 6.50 -13.83
C GLY A 49 -0.92 7.82 -13.11
N MET A 50 -0.01 8.33 -12.28
CA MET A 50 -0.18 9.60 -11.57
C MET A 50 -0.22 10.81 -12.50
N VAL A 51 0.56 10.78 -13.60
CA VAL A 51 0.50 11.82 -14.64
C VAL A 51 -0.84 11.75 -15.36
N LEU A 52 -1.28 10.56 -15.79
CA LEU A 52 -2.54 10.38 -16.52
C LEU A 52 -3.75 10.86 -15.72
N ILE A 53 -3.87 10.50 -14.44
CA ILE A 53 -4.96 10.98 -13.59
C ILE A 53 -4.95 12.51 -13.47
N THR A 54 -3.76 13.11 -13.44
CA THR A 54 -3.63 14.57 -13.38
C THR A 54 -4.17 15.20 -14.66
N LEU A 55 -3.87 14.64 -15.84
CA LEU A 55 -4.35 15.16 -17.11
C LEU A 55 -5.88 15.08 -17.23
N VAL A 56 -6.48 13.94 -16.87
CA VAL A 56 -7.93 13.71 -17.03
C VAL A 56 -8.77 14.13 -15.82
N ARG A 57 -8.16 14.72 -14.78
CA ARG A 57 -8.82 15.00 -13.48
C ARG A 57 -10.11 15.81 -13.57
N GLN A 58 -10.25 16.65 -14.59
CA GLN A 58 -11.41 17.54 -14.77
C GLN A 58 -12.67 16.81 -15.26
N GLU A 59 -12.49 15.66 -15.91
CA GLU A 59 -13.56 14.80 -16.43
C GLU A 59 -14.08 13.82 -15.38
N LEU A 60 -13.32 13.63 -14.29
CA LEU A 60 -13.65 12.68 -13.23
C LEU A 60 -14.67 13.25 -12.24
N LYS A 61 -15.65 12.42 -11.89
CA LYS A 61 -16.58 12.62 -10.78
C LYS A 61 -16.50 11.42 -9.84
N ILE A 62 -16.11 11.63 -8.58
CA ILE A 62 -15.85 10.57 -7.59
C ILE A 62 -16.52 10.89 -6.25
N ASP A 63 -17.61 10.18 -5.97
CA ASP A 63 -18.30 10.30 -4.67
C ASP A 63 -17.55 9.62 -3.53
N THR A 64 -17.83 10.08 -2.31
CA THR A 64 -17.19 9.60 -1.08
C THR A 64 -17.38 8.11 -0.86
N ILE A 65 -18.55 7.56 -1.21
CA ILE A 65 -18.83 6.12 -1.11
C ILE A 65 -17.88 5.29 -1.98
N HIS A 66 -17.55 5.78 -3.18
CA HIS A 66 -16.63 5.09 -4.09
C HIS A 66 -15.18 5.11 -3.57
N ILE A 67 -14.78 6.15 -2.82
CA ILE A 67 -13.47 6.20 -2.17
C ILE A 67 -13.41 5.21 -1.00
N TRP A 68 -14.47 5.13 -0.19
CA TRP A 68 -14.53 4.14 0.88
C TRP A 68 -14.52 2.72 0.32
N ALA A 69 -15.21 2.43 -0.78
CA ALA A 69 -15.17 1.12 -1.41
C ALA A 69 -13.75 0.65 -1.82
N LEU A 70 -12.75 1.53 -1.85
CA LEU A 70 -11.36 1.17 -2.13
C LEU A 70 -10.70 0.34 -1.02
N PHE A 71 -11.27 0.26 0.19
CA PHE A 71 -10.74 -0.65 1.22
C PHE A 71 -10.95 -2.13 0.88
N ILE A 72 -11.91 -2.45 -0.01
CA ILE A 72 -12.38 -3.82 -0.25
C ILE A 72 -11.24 -4.73 -0.74
N LEU A 73 -10.44 -4.31 -1.71
CA LEU A 73 -9.36 -5.16 -2.21
C LEU A 73 -8.22 -5.34 -1.18
N PRO A 74 -7.69 -4.27 -0.55
CA PRO A 74 -6.71 -4.42 0.53
C PRO A 74 -7.17 -5.29 1.70
N ILE A 75 -8.43 -5.18 2.15
CA ILE A 75 -8.92 -6.00 3.26
C ILE A 75 -9.06 -7.48 2.86
N LEU A 76 -9.52 -7.76 1.64
CA LEU A 76 -9.56 -9.13 1.11
C LEU A 76 -8.14 -9.70 0.98
N TYR A 77 -7.19 -8.89 0.53
CA TYR A 77 -5.79 -9.29 0.45
C TYR A 77 -5.20 -9.56 1.84
N TYR A 78 -5.52 -8.76 2.85
CA TYR A 78 -5.11 -9.01 4.24
C TYR A 78 -5.65 -10.34 4.78
N PHE A 79 -6.93 -10.65 4.55
CA PHE A 79 -7.47 -11.95 4.95
C PHE A 79 -6.85 -13.12 4.18
N PHE A 80 -6.53 -12.91 2.90
CA PHE A 80 -5.80 -13.88 2.10
C PHE A 80 -4.39 -14.15 2.65
N THR A 81 -3.62 -13.10 3.00
CA THR A 81 -2.29 -13.27 3.61
C THR A 81 -2.37 -13.93 4.98
N MET A 82 -3.39 -13.59 5.77
CA MET A 82 -3.66 -14.22 7.06
C MET A 82 -3.97 -15.72 6.91
N ALA A 83 -4.78 -16.10 5.90
CA ALA A 83 -5.08 -17.49 5.61
C ALA A 83 -3.81 -18.27 5.20
N ILE A 84 -2.98 -17.72 4.31
CA ILE A 84 -1.68 -18.31 3.94
C ILE A 84 -0.81 -18.47 5.17
N TYR A 85 -0.74 -17.45 6.03
CA TYR A 85 0.08 -17.49 7.24
C TYR A 85 -0.31 -18.64 8.15
N PHE A 86 -1.60 -18.78 8.49
CA PHE A 86 -2.05 -19.85 9.39
C PHE A 86 -1.92 -21.24 8.79
N ILE A 87 -2.15 -21.38 7.48
CA ILE A 87 -1.92 -22.65 6.77
C ILE A 87 -0.43 -22.99 6.78
N GLY A 88 0.45 -22.04 6.45
CA GLY A 88 1.89 -22.23 6.40
C GLY A 88 2.51 -22.49 7.78
N TYR A 89 2.00 -21.82 8.82
CA TYR A 89 2.48 -21.97 10.19
C TYR A 89 2.28 -23.39 10.74
N LYS A 90 1.22 -24.10 10.30
CA LYS A 90 1.02 -25.52 10.65
C LYS A 90 2.21 -26.40 10.24
N TYR A 91 2.94 -26.00 9.21
CA TYR A 91 4.08 -26.72 8.66
C TYR A 91 5.43 -26.22 9.22
N TYR A 92 5.41 -25.31 10.20
CA TYR A 92 6.58 -24.70 10.84
C TYR A 92 7.63 -25.72 11.34
N ALA A 93 7.17 -26.84 11.93
CA ALA A 93 8.06 -27.87 12.48
C ALA A 93 8.51 -28.90 11.44
N ALA A 94 7.82 -29.00 10.29
CA ALA A 94 8.00 -30.09 9.33
C ALA A 94 9.01 -29.78 8.22
N PHE A 95 9.28 -28.50 7.93
CA PHE A 95 10.04 -28.10 6.73
C PHE A 95 11.18 -27.10 6.99
N SER A 96 11.58 -26.84 8.24
CA SER A 96 12.53 -25.75 8.52
C SER A 96 13.50 -26.04 9.65
N LYS A 97 14.77 -25.70 9.45
CA LYS A 97 15.70 -25.44 10.57
C LYS A 97 15.15 -24.27 11.39
N ALA A 98 15.28 -24.33 12.71
CA ALA A 98 14.66 -23.39 13.65
C ALA A 98 14.92 -21.90 13.31
N ASP A 99 16.02 -21.59 12.62
CA ASP A 99 16.55 -20.23 12.43
C ASP A 99 16.30 -19.59 11.05
N GLU A 100 15.60 -20.23 10.10
CA GLU A 100 15.39 -19.61 8.78
C GLU A 100 14.36 -18.46 8.80
N PRO A 101 14.49 -17.39 8.01
CA PRO A 101 13.46 -16.34 7.95
C PRO A 101 12.09 -16.86 7.47
N GLU A 102 10.97 -16.37 8.03
CA GLU A 102 9.60 -16.82 7.65
C GLU A 102 9.31 -16.69 6.15
N ILE A 103 9.89 -15.68 5.50
CA ILE A 103 9.75 -15.45 4.05
C ILE A 103 10.36 -16.59 3.22
N ASN A 104 11.49 -17.15 3.65
CA ASN A 104 12.16 -18.25 2.97
C ASN A 104 11.41 -19.58 3.14
N ARG A 105 10.58 -19.66 4.19
CA ARG A 105 9.73 -20.81 4.50
C ARG A 105 8.38 -20.76 3.77
N GLY A 106 8.09 -19.68 3.03
CA GLY A 106 6.80 -19.49 2.36
C GLY A 106 5.62 -19.23 3.30
N ILE A 107 5.88 -18.92 4.57
CA ILE A 107 4.83 -18.63 5.57
C ILE A 107 4.27 -17.21 5.35
N VAL A 108 5.12 -16.30 4.87
CA VAL A 108 4.76 -14.91 4.54
C VAL A 108 5.19 -14.57 3.13
N ILE A 109 4.42 -13.72 2.45
CA ILE A 109 4.75 -13.20 1.12
C ILE A 109 5.78 -12.05 1.24
N TYR A 110 5.69 -11.26 2.31
CA TYR A 110 6.60 -10.17 2.64
C TYR A 110 6.95 -10.22 4.11
N SER A 111 8.22 -9.97 4.47
CA SER A 111 8.68 -10.06 5.86
C SER A 111 7.97 -9.08 6.80
N GLN A 112 7.54 -7.92 6.28
CA GLN A 112 6.85 -6.88 7.06
C GLN A 112 5.40 -7.22 7.40
N VAL A 113 4.80 -8.22 6.73
CA VAL A 113 3.42 -8.69 6.95
C VAL A 113 3.40 -9.94 7.84
N SER A 114 4.52 -10.26 8.50
CA SER A 114 4.57 -11.32 9.51
C SER A 114 3.62 -11.01 10.67
N PHE A 115 2.82 -11.99 11.09
CA PHE A 115 1.97 -11.84 12.27
C PHE A 115 2.75 -12.08 13.57
N TYR A 116 3.88 -12.80 13.51
CA TYR A 116 4.77 -13.05 14.65
C TYR A 116 5.80 -11.93 14.85
N ARG A 117 6.28 -11.33 13.75
CA ARG A 117 7.20 -10.17 13.73
C ARG A 117 6.61 -9.02 12.90
N PRO A 118 5.45 -8.47 13.30
CA PRO A 118 4.75 -7.45 12.53
C PRO A 118 5.61 -6.22 12.35
N LEU A 119 5.59 -5.66 11.13
CA LEU A 119 6.36 -4.47 10.76
C LEU A 119 7.89 -4.63 10.98
N GLY A 120 8.39 -5.86 11.05
CA GLY A 120 9.81 -6.15 11.31
C GLY A 120 10.21 -6.06 12.79
N TYR A 121 9.26 -6.09 13.72
CA TYR A 121 9.56 -6.10 15.15
C TYR A 121 10.26 -7.40 15.58
N GLU A 122 11.48 -7.29 16.12
CA GLU A 122 12.28 -8.44 16.56
C GLU A 122 12.22 -8.71 18.07
N GLY A 123 11.54 -7.85 18.84
CA GLY A 123 11.43 -8.02 20.29
C GLY A 123 10.40 -9.09 20.70
N GLN A 124 10.39 -9.43 21.99
CA GLN A 124 9.51 -10.47 22.55
C GLN A 124 8.29 -9.90 23.28
N ASN A 125 8.07 -8.58 23.27
CA ASN A 125 6.96 -7.98 23.99
C ASN A 125 5.63 -8.25 23.27
N THR A 126 4.82 -9.16 23.83
CA THR A 126 3.52 -9.54 23.28
C THR A 126 2.57 -8.35 23.09
N TYR A 127 2.60 -7.36 23.99
CA TYR A 127 1.75 -6.17 23.87
C TYR A 127 2.08 -5.37 22.60
N LEU A 128 3.37 -5.20 22.30
CA LEU A 128 3.80 -4.52 21.07
C LEU A 128 3.45 -5.32 19.81
N VAL A 129 3.58 -6.65 19.85
CA VAL A 129 3.16 -7.52 18.73
C VAL A 129 1.67 -7.36 18.44
N VAL A 130 0.82 -7.32 19.47
CA VAL A 130 -0.63 -7.12 19.29
C VAL A 130 -0.93 -5.74 18.69
N ILE A 131 -0.29 -4.68 19.18
CA ILE A 131 -0.46 -3.32 18.64
C ILE A 131 -0.06 -3.26 17.17
N PHE A 132 1.09 -3.81 16.81
CA PHE A 132 1.58 -3.74 15.42
C PHE A 132 0.70 -4.54 14.46
N ASN A 133 0.13 -5.67 14.90
CA ASN A 133 -0.88 -6.38 14.12
C ASN A 133 -2.16 -5.57 13.92
N LEU A 134 -2.62 -4.85 14.96
CA LEU A 134 -3.76 -3.94 14.83
C LEU A 134 -3.46 -2.80 13.84
N ILE A 135 -2.24 -2.26 13.87
CA ILE A 135 -1.80 -1.26 12.88
C ILE A 135 -1.81 -1.84 11.47
N LEU A 136 -1.32 -3.06 11.25
CA LEU A 136 -1.36 -3.73 9.94
C LEU A 136 -2.80 -3.88 9.42
N PHE A 137 -3.73 -4.28 10.29
CA PHE A 137 -5.15 -4.37 9.94
C PHE A 137 -5.74 -3.00 9.57
N LEU A 138 -5.48 -1.97 10.38
CA LEU A 138 -5.92 -0.61 10.10
C LEU A 138 -5.30 -0.05 8.81
N MET A 139 -4.04 -0.36 8.53
CA MET A 139 -3.38 0.00 7.27
C MET A 139 -4.09 -0.64 6.08
N ALA A 140 -4.40 -1.95 6.14
CA ALA A 140 -5.16 -2.61 5.08
C ALA A 140 -6.53 -1.94 4.87
N PHE A 141 -7.22 -1.55 5.94
CA PHE A 141 -8.52 -0.88 5.81
C PHE A 141 -8.42 0.57 5.30
N LEU A 142 -7.45 1.35 5.77
CA LEU A 142 -7.45 2.81 5.59
C LEU A 142 -6.57 3.31 4.44
N ILE A 143 -5.52 2.57 4.03
CA ILE A 143 -4.50 3.14 3.13
C ILE A 143 -5.08 3.58 1.78
N ALA A 144 -5.93 2.75 1.17
CA ALA A 144 -6.52 3.07 -0.13
C ALA A 144 -7.56 4.20 -0.05
N PRO A 145 -8.51 4.22 0.91
CA PRO A 145 -9.36 5.38 1.14
C PRO A 145 -8.58 6.68 1.41
N ILE A 146 -7.53 6.64 2.25
CA ILE A 146 -6.69 7.81 2.55
C ILE A 146 -6.08 8.36 1.26
N ILE A 147 -5.44 7.52 0.46
CA ILE A 147 -4.84 7.93 -0.82
C ILE A 147 -5.91 8.45 -1.79
N GLY A 148 -7.09 7.81 -1.85
CA GLY A 148 -8.21 8.29 -2.65
C GLY A 148 -8.70 9.69 -2.24
N PHE A 149 -8.81 9.96 -0.94
CA PHE A 149 -9.16 11.30 -0.44
C PHE A 149 -8.07 12.32 -0.75
N ILE A 150 -6.79 11.95 -0.61
CA ILE A 150 -5.65 12.80 -0.98
C ILE A 150 -5.73 13.17 -2.47
N TYR A 151 -5.88 12.19 -3.37
CA TYR A 151 -6.01 12.46 -4.81
C TYR A 151 -7.20 13.36 -5.11
N ARG A 152 -8.38 13.05 -4.57
CA ARG A 152 -9.58 13.89 -4.79
C ARG A 152 -9.33 15.32 -4.33
N ARG A 153 -8.67 15.52 -3.18
CA ARG A 153 -8.39 16.84 -2.63
C ARG A 153 -7.34 17.61 -3.43
N VAL A 154 -6.19 16.99 -3.71
CA VAL A 154 -5.03 17.62 -4.37
C VAL A 154 -5.36 17.92 -5.84
N LEU A 155 -5.95 16.95 -6.56
CA LEU A 155 -6.34 17.12 -7.95
C LEU A 155 -7.67 17.85 -8.13
N ARG A 156 -8.38 18.11 -7.03
CA ARG A 156 -9.68 18.78 -7.00
C ARG A 156 -10.71 18.07 -7.89
N ILE A 157 -10.76 16.75 -7.80
CA ILE A 157 -11.74 15.94 -8.54
C ILE A 157 -13.13 16.21 -7.98
N LYS A 158 -14.13 16.40 -8.86
CA LYS A 158 -15.51 16.74 -8.47
C LYS A 158 -16.21 15.54 -7.83
N THR A 159 -17.23 15.81 -7.02
CA THR A 159 -18.25 14.80 -6.69
C THR A 159 -19.39 14.83 -7.71
N SER A 160 -20.20 13.78 -7.78
CA SER A 160 -21.28 13.68 -8.77
C SER A 160 -22.32 14.79 -8.61
N SER A 161 -22.52 15.26 -7.38
CA SER A 161 -23.44 16.35 -7.04
C SER A 161 -22.87 17.76 -7.27
N GLN A 162 -21.63 17.90 -7.76
CA GLN A 162 -20.98 19.19 -7.97
C GLN A 162 -20.81 19.51 -9.47
N ASP A 163 -21.40 20.61 -9.90
CA ASP A 163 -21.24 21.11 -11.28
C ASP A 163 -19.91 21.86 -11.46
N SER A 164 -19.49 22.63 -10.45
CA SER A 164 -18.26 23.43 -10.48
C SER A 164 -17.50 23.35 -9.15
N LEU A 165 -16.18 23.58 -9.23
CA LEU A 165 -15.32 23.64 -8.05
C LEU A 165 -15.29 25.09 -7.53
N PRO A 166 -15.26 25.31 -6.20
CA PRO A 166 -15.11 26.66 -5.65
C PRO A 166 -13.83 27.32 -6.16
N LYS A 167 -13.84 28.62 -6.45
CA LYS A 167 -12.63 29.33 -6.91
C LYS A 167 -11.54 29.26 -5.84
N LEU A 168 -10.28 29.12 -6.24
CA LEU A 168 -9.14 29.23 -5.32
C LEU A 168 -9.00 30.71 -4.95
N VAL A 169 -9.44 31.07 -3.75
CA VAL A 169 -9.27 32.42 -3.23
C VAL A 169 -7.96 32.46 -2.46
N TYR A 170 -6.89 32.94 -3.12
CA TYR A 170 -5.65 33.28 -2.42
C TYR A 170 -5.83 34.66 -1.80
N ARG A 171 -6.13 34.70 -0.49
CA ARG A 171 -6.12 35.96 0.26
C ARG A 171 -4.65 36.39 0.38
N ARG A 172 -4.21 37.38 -0.41
CA ARG A 172 -2.91 38.04 -0.17
C ARG A 172 -2.98 38.65 1.22
N VAL A 173 -2.23 38.09 2.17
CA VAL A 173 -1.94 38.77 3.43
C VAL A 173 -0.93 39.84 3.07
N ILE A 174 -1.41 41.02 2.70
CA ILE A 174 -0.57 42.21 2.61
C ILE A 174 -0.28 42.57 4.08
N LYS A 175 0.97 42.37 4.48
CA LYS A 175 1.50 42.91 5.75
C LYS A 175 1.93 44.35 5.53
#